data_AF-A0A1S2W6D0-F1
#
_entry.id   AF-A0A1S2W6D0-F1
#
_cell.length_a   1.000
_cell.length_b   1.000
_cell.length_c   1.000
_cell.angle_alpha   90.00
_cell.angle_beta   90.00
_cell.angle_gamma   90.00
#
_symmetry.space_group_name_H-M   'P 1'
#
loop_
_entity.id
_entity.type
_entity.pdbx_description
1 polymer ?
#
loop_
_entity_poly.entity_id
_entity_poly.type
_entity_poly.pdbx_seq_one_letter_code
_entity_poly.pdbx_strand_id
1 'polypeptide(L)'
;MTVFISGTKSFQATGIISELRSEADSSVGLILNEITGFDAIRIDQANKLAFYKKTLPSLSQATGLLERSAGFVPYNANQEDVVEPVVYKFDDKRTEQTTLIYNGPVEIINEQTSMQKTFTLSRPETVTITTGDYPGVYVVHGILTITLTIQSVDQEETQTLTSTIGF
;
A
#
# COMPACT_ATOMS: atom_id res chain seq x y z
N MET A 1 -8.03 0.26 -12.93
CA MET A 1 -7.03 1.12 -12.26
C MET A 1 -6.84 2.38 -13.07
N THR A 2 -6.84 3.54 -12.43
CA THR A 2 -6.61 4.83 -13.08
C THR A 2 -5.52 5.55 -12.30
N VAL A 3 -4.39 5.81 -12.95
CA VAL A 3 -3.25 6.53 -12.38
C VAL A 3 -3.40 8.01 -12.76
N PHE A 4 -3.41 8.91 -11.79
CA PHE A 4 -3.47 10.36 -12.02
C PHE A 4 -2.13 10.97 -11.62
N ILE A 5 -1.45 11.60 -12.58
CA ILE A 5 -0.19 12.30 -12.35
C ILE A 5 -0.51 13.80 -12.30
N SER A 6 -0.35 14.41 -11.13
CA SER A 6 -0.45 15.87 -10.96
C SER A 6 0.86 16.38 -10.39
N GLY A 7 1.52 17.30 -11.10
CA GLY A 7 2.80 17.89 -10.70
C GLY A 7 2.72 19.42 -10.75
N THR A 8 3.21 20.07 -9.69
CA THR A 8 3.35 21.53 -9.61
C THR A 8 4.82 21.93 -9.59
N LYS A 9 5.21 22.64 -10.66
CA LYS A 9 6.46 23.39 -10.90
C LYS A 9 7.80 22.63 -11.01
N SER A 10 8.64 23.26 -11.82
CA SER A 10 9.88 22.81 -12.46
C SER A 10 11.04 22.70 -11.49
N PHE A 11 11.76 21.57 -11.48
CA PHE A 11 13.12 21.61 -10.98
C PHE A 11 14.06 22.24 -12.01
N GLN A 12 15.06 23.01 -11.57
CA GLN A 12 16.07 23.61 -12.48
C GLN A 12 17.06 22.60 -13.09
N ALA A 13 17.07 21.34 -12.64
CA ALA A 13 17.95 20.28 -13.12
C ALA A 13 17.22 19.26 -14.02
N THR A 14 16.88 19.66 -15.26
CA THR A 14 16.03 18.87 -16.19
C THR A 14 16.49 17.42 -16.43
N GLY A 15 17.79 17.12 -16.36
CA GLY A 15 18.31 15.75 -16.51
C GLY A 15 18.08 14.85 -15.29
N ILE A 16 18.33 15.37 -14.09
CA ILE A 16 18.22 14.63 -12.83
C ILE A 16 16.75 14.32 -12.51
N ILE A 17 15.82 15.23 -12.84
CA ILE A 17 14.37 15.00 -12.67
C ILE A 17 13.88 13.81 -13.46
N SER A 18 14.33 13.66 -14.72
CA SER A 18 13.80 12.60 -15.57
C SER A 18 14.18 11.22 -15.03
N GLU A 19 15.39 11.09 -14.49
CA GLU A 19 15.86 9.88 -13.83
C GLU A 19 15.12 9.62 -12.52
N LEU A 20 15.00 10.64 -11.65
CA LEU A 20 14.26 10.55 -10.38
C LEU A 20 12.79 10.20 -10.59
N ARG A 21 12.17 10.78 -11.61
CA ARG A 21 10.80 10.47 -12.00
C ARG A 21 10.68 9.06 -12.52
N SER A 22 11.59 8.61 -13.37
CA SER A 22 11.61 7.24 -13.87
C SER A 22 11.78 6.23 -12.72
N GLU A 23 12.62 6.54 -11.74
CA GLU A 23 12.80 5.71 -10.54
C GLU A 23 11.55 5.69 -9.67
N ALA A 24 10.89 6.84 -9.49
CA ALA A 24 9.64 6.92 -8.74
C ALA A 24 8.49 6.19 -9.44
N ASP A 25 8.36 6.32 -10.77
CA ASP A 25 7.40 5.58 -11.58
C ASP A 25 7.65 4.06 -11.48
N SER A 26 8.93 3.65 -11.54
CA SER A 26 9.34 2.25 -11.31
C SER A 26 8.98 1.77 -9.91
N SER A 27 9.25 2.56 -8.87
CA SER A 27 8.94 2.22 -7.48
C SER A 27 7.44 2.05 -7.24
N VAL A 28 6.60 2.95 -7.75
CA VAL A 28 5.14 2.79 -7.71
C VAL A 28 4.73 1.54 -8.49
N GLY A 29 5.30 1.33 -9.69
CA GLY A 29 5.03 0.14 -10.50
C GLY A 29 5.31 -1.17 -9.76
N LEU A 30 6.44 -1.25 -9.04
CA LEU A 30 6.82 -2.40 -8.23
C LEU A 30 5.83 -2.63 -7.08
N ILE A 31 5.49 -1.58 -6.33
CA ILE A 31 4.50 -1.66 -5.23
C ILE A 31 3.17 -2.17 -5.76
N LEU A 32 2.67 -1.56 -6.85
CA LEU A 32 1.41 -1.96 -7.46
C LEU A 32 1.47 -3.40 -7.94
N ASN A 33 2.58 -3.82 -8.56
CA ASN A 33 2.74 -5.19 -9.02
C ASN A 33 2.73 -6.19 -7.85
N GLU A 34 3.34 -5.87 -6.70
CA GLU A 34 3.35 -6.75 -5.52
C GLU A 34 1.98 -6.94 -4.88
N ILE A 35 1.15 -5.88 -4.87
CA ILE A 35 -0.12 -5.88 -4.14
C ILE A 35 -1.33 -6.11 -5.03
N THR A 36 -1.25 -5.99 -6.36
CA THR A 36 -2.41 -6.08 -7.26
C THR A 36 -3.18 -7.38 -7.07
N GLY A 37 -4.45 -7.33 -6.65
CA GLY A 37 -5.30 -8.51 -6.46
C GLY A 37 -5.52 -8.92 -4.99
N PHE A 38 -5.06 -8.11 -4.04
CA PHE A 38 -5.44 -8.24 -2.64
C PHE A 38 -6.94 -8.00 -2.42
N ASP A 39 -7.51 -8.61 -1.38
CA ASP A 39 -8.90 -8.41 -0.97
C ASP A 39 -9.03 -7.63 0.35
N ALA A 40 -7.97 -7.61 1.16
CA ALA A 40 -7.98 -6.91 2.44
C ALA A 40 -6.60 -6.44 2.88
N ILE A 41 -6.58 -5.39 3.70
CA ILE A 41 -5.37 -4.85 4.31
C ILE A 41 -5.49 -4.94 5.82
N ARG A 42 -4.55 -5.62 6.45
CA ARG A 42 -4.47 -5.74 7.91
C ARG A 42 -3.80 -4.50 8.51
N ILE A 43 -4.44 -3.90 9.52
CA ILE A 43 -4.08 -2.57 10.06
C ILE A 43 -3.91 -2.51 11.59
N ASP A 44 -4.07 -3.63 12.28
CA ASP A 44 -3.97 -3.75 13.75
C ASP A 44 -2.52 -3.72 14.26
N GLN A 45 -1.53 -3.93 13.38
CA GLN A 45 -0.13 -3.82 13.71
C GLN A 45 0.36 -2.37 13.65
N ALA A 46 1.13 -1.95 14.67
CA ALA A 46 1.69 -0.60 14.73
C ALA A 46 2.59 -0.33 13.52
N ASN A 47 2.35 0.79 12.85
CA ASN A 47 3.09 1.30 11.69
C ASN A 47 3.33 0.27 10.58
N LYS A 48 2.40 -0.65 10.40
CA LYS A 48 2.47 -1.69 9.36
C LYS A 48 1.17 -1.78 8.59
N LEU A 49 1.31 -2.08 7.31
CA LEU A 49 0.23 -2.53 6.44
C LEU A 49 0.63 -3.88 5.85
N ALA A 50 -0.26 -4.87 5.97
CA ALA A 50 -0.04 -6.19 5.39
C ALA A 50 -1.21 -6.59 4.50
N PHE A 51 -0.91 -7.13 3.31
CA PHE A 51 -1.90 -7.42 2.28
C PHE A 51 -2.32 -8.89 2.31
N TYR A 52 -3.62 -9.13 2.20
CA TYR A 52 -4.22 -10.46 2.29
C TYR A 52 -5.28 -10.66 1.21
N LYS A 53 -5.55 -11.93 0.89
CA LYS A 53 -6.67 -12.36 0.05
C LYS A 53 -7.70 -13.07 0.90
N LYS A 54 -8.94 -13.05 0.45
CA LYS A 54 -10.04 -13.78 1.04
C LYS A 54 -9.81 -15.28 0.84
N THR A 55 -10.11 -16.07 1.85
CA THR A 55 -10.11 -17.53 1.71
C THR A 55 -11.12 -17.93 0.63
N LEU A 56 -10.68 -18.76 -0.32
CA LEU A 56 -11.57 -19.35 -1.31
C LEU A 56 -12.49 -20.35 -0.61
N PRO A 57 -13.77 -20.46 -1.02
CA PRO A 57 -14.63 -21.53 -0.55
C PRO A 57 -14.05 -22.88 -1.00
N SER A 58 -14.15 -23.89 -0.13
CA SER A 58 -13.74 -25.26 -0.41
C SER A 58 -14.89 -26.23 -0.11
N LEU A 59 -14.90 -27.36 -0.81
CA LEU A 59 -15.89 -28.41 -0.57
C LEU A 59 -15.51 -29.16 0.70
N SER A 60 -16.36 -29.11 1.72
CA SER A 60 -16.19 -29.89 2.93
C SER A 60 -16.49 -31.36 2.65
N GLN A 61 -15.51 -32.24 2.86
CA GLN A 61 -15.70 -33.68 2.64
C GLN A 61 -16.63 -34.31 3.69
N ALA A 62 -16.81 -33.67 4.84
CA ALA A 62 -17.68 -34.15 5.91
C ALA A 62 -19.15 -33.82 5.65
N THR A 63 -19.45 -32.63 5.12
CA THR A 63 -20.83 -32.15 4.92
C THR A 63 -21.27 -32.19 3.46
N GLY A 64 -20.32 -32.27 2.51
CA GLY A 64 -20.59 -32.12 1.08
C GLY A 64 -20.97 -30.70 0.67
N LEU A 65 -20.83 -29.71 1.56
CA LEU A 65 -21.20 -28.31 1.32
C LEU A 65 -19.96 -27.48 0.95
N LEU A 66 -20.17 -26.45 0.15
CA LEU A 66 -19.17 -25.39 -0.01
C LEU A 66 -19.11 -24.58 1.28
N GLU A 67 -18.01 -24.74 2.00
CA GLU A 67 -17.73 -24.01 3.23
C GLU A 67 -16.63 -22.99 2.95
N ARG A 68 -16.69 -21.87 3.66
CA ARG A 68 -15.61 -20.88 3.62
C ARG A 68 -15.07 -20.76 5.04
N SER A 69 -13.80 -21.11 5.24
CA SER A 69 -13.12 -20.77 6.47
C SER A 69 -13.17 -19.25 6.64
N ALA A 70 -13.75 -18.76 7.73
CA ALA A 70 -13.81 -17.33 7.98
C ALA A 70 -12.38 -16.81 8.17
N GLY A 71 -11.95 -15.87 7.31
CA GLY A 71 -10.65 -15.23 7.46
C GLY A 71 -10.02 -14.81 6.16
N PHE A 72 -8.74 -14.48 6.28
CA PHE A 72 -7.87 -13.98 5.23
C PHE A 72 -6.57 -14.78 5.25
N VAL A 73 -5.99 -15.00 4.08
CA VAL A 73 -4.67 -15.66 3.94
C VAL A 73 -3.66 -14.69 3.34
N PRO A 74 -2.37 -14.83 3.68
CA PRO A 74 -1.28 -14.03 3.12
C PRO A 74 -1.38 -13.86 1.61
N TYR A 75 -1.06 -12.65 1.14
CA TYR A 75 -1.10 -12.32 -0.27
C TYR A 75 0.20 -11.66 -0.74
N ASN A 76 0.64 -12.10 -1.92
CA ASN A 76 1.71 -11.53 -2.73
C ASN A 76 1.38 -11.89 -4.18
N ALA A 77 1.21 -10.90 -5.06
CA ALA A 77 0.87 -11.15 -6.45
C ALA A 77 1.99 -11.85 -7.24
N ASN A 78 3.23 -11.77 -6.75
CA ASN A 78 4.41 -12.34 -7.41
C ASN A 78 4.72 -13.78 -6.95
N GLN A 79 3.90 -14.36 -6.06
CA GLN A 79 4.14 -15.70 -5.48
C GLN A 79 2.82 -16.46 -5.35
N GLU A 80 2.73 -17.68 -5.89
CA GLU A 80 1.49 -18.49 -5.82
C GLU A 80 1.28 -19.11 -4.43
N ASP A 81 2.35 -19.61 -3.79
CA ASP A 81 2.33 -20.29 -2.49
C ASP A 81 2.88 -19.39 -1.37
N VAL A 82 2.13 -18.33 -1.07
CA VAL A 82 2.53 -17.28 -0.11
C VAL A 82 2.35 -17.76 1.33
N VAL A 83 3.46 -17.86 2.06
CA VAL A 83 3.45 -18.15 3.52
C VAL A 83 3.38 -16.85 4.35
N GLU A 84 3.92 -15.74 3.82
CA GLU A 84 3.95 -14.44 4.51
C GLU A 84 3.39 -13.33 3.63
N PRO A 85 2.55 -12.43 4.17
CA PRO A 85 1.92 -11.38 3.37
C PRO A 85 2.97 -10.37 2.91
N VAL A 86 2.68 -9.64 1.83
CA VAL A 86 3.42 -8.41 1.54
C VAL A 86 3.19 -7.43 2.69
N VAL A 87 4.27 -6.96 3.31
CA VAL A 87 4.23 -6.03 4.45
C VAL A 87 5.03 -4.77 4.16
N TYR A 88 4.39 -3.61 4.31
CA TYR A 88 5.07 -2.32 4.34
C TYR A 88 5.17 -1.82 5.78
N LYS A 89 6.35 -1.32 6.12
CA LYS A 89 6.66 -0.71 7.42
C LYS A 89 6.81 0.79 7.25
N PHE A 90 6.36 1.53 8.25
CA PHE A 90 6.30 2.98 8.24
C PHE A 90 6.93 3.52 9.52
N ASP A 91 7.37 4.78 9.48
CA ASP A 91 7.93 5.46 10.65
C ASP A 91 6.79 5.93 11.57
N ASP A 92 5.69 6.39 10.97
CA ASP A 92 4.54 6.92 11.69
C ASP A 92 3.21 6.48 11.08
N LYS A 93 2.20 6.35 11.94
CA LYS A 93 0.81 6.13 11.59
C LYS A 93 -0.04 7.16 12.33
N ARG A 94 -0.76 7.98 11.57
CA ARG A 94 -1.73 8.93 12.11
C ARG A 94 -3.13 8.67 11.56
N THR A 95 -4.12 9.07 12.34
CA THR A 95 -5.54 8.98 11.93
C THR A 95 -6.10 10.39 11.87
N GLU A 96 -6.62 10.76 10.70
CA GLU A 96 -7.28 12.03 10.46
C GLU A 96 -8.74 11.77 10.10
N GLN A 97 -9.65 12.08 11.03
CA GLN A 97 -11.08 11.75 10.90
C GLN A 97 -11.28 10.24 10.67
N THR A 98 -11.64 9.84 9.45
CA THR A 98 -11.83 8.44 9.03
C THR A 98 -10.67 7.91 8.19
N THR A 99 -9.61 8.69 7.98
CA THR A 99 -8.51 8.37 7.09
C THR A 99 -7.30 7.92 7.90
N LEU A 100 -6.70 6.79 7.53
CA LEU A 100 -5.45 6.32 8.10
C LEU A 100 -4.31 6.75 7.18
N ILE A 101 -3.28 7.40 7.73
CA ILE A 101 -2.13 7.90 6.98
C ILE A 101 -0.88 7.26 7.58
N TYR A 102 -0.09 6.62 6.72
CA TYR A 102 1.14 5.93 7.06
C TYR A 102 2.30 6.60 6.34
N ASN A 103 3.22 7.19 7.10
CA ASN A 103 4.37 7.91 6.56
C ASN A 103 5.60 7.01 6.64
N GLY A 104 6.16 6.71 5.47
CA GLY A 104 7.39 5.97 5.33
C GLY A 104 8.60 6.84 5.70
N PRO A 105 9.77 6.22 5.79
CA PRO A 105 11.01 6.95 6.02
C PRO A 105 11.30 7.91 4.87
N VAL A 106 11.99 9.00 5.22
CA VAL A 106 12.59 9.88 4.23
C VAL A 106 13.87 9.22 3.72
N GLU A 107 13.88 8.90 2.43
CA GLU A 107 15.00 8.32 1.71
C GLU A 107 15.80 9.46 1.04
N ILE A 108 17.06 9.64 1.42
CA ILE A 108 17.95 10.60 0.75
C ILE A 108 18.41 9.96 -0.55
N ILE A 109 18.02 10.55 -1.69
CA ILE A 109 18.43 10.02 -3.00
C ILE A 109 19.82 10.55 -3.37
N ASN A 110 20.07 11.83 -3.11
CA ASN A 110 21.36 12.48 -3.30
C ASN A 110 21.48 13.70 -2.37
N GLU A 111 22.59 14.43 -2.48
CA GLU A 111 22.89 15.61 -1.64
C GLU A 111 21.85 16.74 -1.74
N GLN A 112 21.01 16.73 -2.78
CA GLN A 112 20.06 17.80 -3.09
C GLN A 112 18.61 17.34 -3.09
N THR A 113 18.32 16.04 -2.96
CA THR A 113 16.98 15.48 -3.16
C THR A 113 16.68 14.36 -2.17
N SER A 114 15.46 14.38 -1.63
CA SER A 114 14.90 13.33 -0.80
C SER A 114 13.56 12.84 -1.33
N MET A 115 13.15 11.64 -0.90
CA MET A 115 11.87 11.04 -1.25
C MET A 115 11.19 10.44 -0.02
N GLN A 116 9.87 10.56 0.04
CA GLN A 116 9.07 9.92 1.08
C GLN A 116 7.87 9.19 0.47
N LYS A 117 7.65 7.96 0.94
CA LYS A 117 6.49 7.12 0.60
C LYS A 117 5.39 7.32 1.64
N THR A 118 4.17 7.60 1.22
CA THR A 118 3.01 7.70 2.12
C THR A 118 1.87 6.82 1.61
N PHE A 119 1.30 6.01 2.50
CA PHE A 119 0.12 5.19 2.21
C PHE A 119 -1.07 5.79 2.96
N THR A 120 -2.14 6.09 2.25
CA THR A 120 -3.35 6.69 2.80
C THR A 120 -4.54 5.78 2.54
N LEU A 121 -5.21 5.33 3.59
CA LEU A 121 -6.46 4.57 3.50
C LEU A 121 -7.63 5.50 3.81
N SER A 122 -8.37 5.86 2.76
CA SER A 122 -9.55 6.70 2.87
C SER A 122 -10.83 5.86 2.88
N ARG A 123 -11.78 6.26 3.72
CA ARG A 123 -13.08 5.57 3.91
C ARG A 123 -12.93 4.05 4.17
N PRO A 124 -12.04 3.62 5.09
CA PRO A 124 -11.83 2.22 5.36
C PRO A 124 -13.07 1.62 6.03
N GLU A 125 -13.63 0.57 5.42
CA GLU A 125 -14.57 -0.33 6.09
C GLU A 125 -13.78 -1.47 6.74
N THR A 126 -13.86 -1.56 8.06
CA THR A 126 -13.09 -2.55 8.83
C THR A 126 -13.93 -3.71 9.31
N VAL A 127 -13.39 -4.91 9.22
CA VAL A 127 -13.91 -6.13 9.86
C VAL A 127 -12.88 -6.66 10.84
N THR A 128 -13.35 -7.11 12.01
CA THR A 128 -12.51 -7.80 13.00
C THR A 128 -12.69 -9.30 12.86
N ILE A 129 -11.59 -10.02 12.64
CA ILE A 129 -11.54 -11.47 12.57
C ILE A 129 -10.93 -11.99 13.87
N THR A 130 -11.66 -12.82 14.61
CA THR A 130 -11.22 -13.38 15.90
C THR A 130 -10.88 -14.87 15.82
N THR A 131 -11.06 -15.50 14.67
CA THR A 131 -10.91 -16.95 14.45
C THR A 131 -10.05 -17.24 13.21
N GLY A 132 -9.46 -18.43 13.14
CA GLY A 132 -8.57 -18.84 12.04
C GLY A 132 -7.10 -18.54 12.30
N ASP A 133 -6.25 -18.73 11.30
CA ASP A 133 -4.79 -18.64 11.44
C ASP A 133 -4.28 -17.20 11.53
N TYR A 134 -5.07 -16.24 11.03
CA TYR A 134 -4.72 -14.82 10.98
C TYR A 134 -5.85 -13.95 11.57
N PRO A 135 -6.09 -14.00 12.89
CA PRO A 135 -7.02 -13.08 13.53
C PRO A 135 -6.43 -11.66 13.51
N GLY A 136 -7.26 -10.63 13.37
CA GLY A 136 -6.85 -9.22 13.30
C GLY A 136 -7.94 -8.27 12.81
N VAL A 137 -7.59 -6.99 12.66
CA VAL A 137 -8.46 -5.97 12.08
C VAL A 137 -8.06 -5.71 10.63
N TYR A 138 -9.02 -5.90 9.72
CA TYR A 138 -8.84 -5.83 8.28
C TYR A 138 -9.69 -4.71 7.69
N VAL A 139 -9.10 -3.88 6.84
CA VAL A 139 -9.85 -3.03 5.90
C VAL A 139 -10.23 -3.91 4.71
N VAL A 140 -11.53 -4.06 4.48
CA VAL A 140 -12.08 -4.93 3.42
C VAL A 140 -12.65 -4.14 2.25
N HIS A 141 -12.99 -2.88 2.47
CA HIS A 141 -13.30 -1.92 1.42
C HIS A 141 -12.68 -0.57 1.74
N GLY A 142 -12.27 0.15 0.71
CA GLY A 142 -11.75 1.50 0.86
C GLY A 142 -10.98 1.98 -0.36
N ILE A 143 -10.27 3.09 -0.16
CA ILE A 143 -9.40 3.66 -1.18
C ILE A 143 -8.00 3.73 -0.60
N LEU A 144 -7.08 2.94 -1.17
CA LEU A 144 -5.65 3.03 -0.91
C LEU A 144 -5.03 4.02 -1.89
N THR A 145 -4.48 5.11 -1.37
CA THR A 145 -3.69 6.08 -2.12
C THR A 145 -2.23 5.98 -1.71
N ILE A 146 -1.36 5.65 -2.66
CA ILE A 146 0.09 5.61 -2.51
C ILE A 146 0.63 6.91 -3.08
N THR A 147 1.36 7.67 -2.26
CA THR A 147 1.99 8.93 -2.66
C THR A 147 3.50 8.81 -2.52
N LEU A 148 4.23 9.16 -3.58
CA LEU A 148 5.65 9.45 -3.52
C LEU A 148 5.83 10.95 -3.58
N THR A 149 6.45 11.53 -2.55
CA THR A 149 6.84 12.93 -2.54
C THR A 149 8.34 13.01 -2.72
N ILE A 150 8.79 13.67 -3.78
CA ILE A 150 10.19 13.98 -4.06
C ILE A 150 10.38 15.46 -3.76
N GLN A 151 11.32 15.79 -2.90
CA GLN A 151 11.55 17.15 -2.43
C GLN A 151 13.03 17.52 -2.54
N SER A 152 13.31 18.73 -3.03
CA SER A 152 14.64 19.31 -2.94
C SER A 152 15.02 19.61 -1.50
N VAL A 153 16.31 19.56 -1.16
CA VAL A 153 16.79 19.79 0.21
C VAL A 153 16.56 21.23 0.68
N ASP A 154 16.56 22.20 -0.24
CA ASP A 154 16.18 23.59 0.01
C ASP A 154 14.66 23.82 0.09
N GLN A 155 13.86 22.77 -0.13
CA GLN A 155 12.40 22.77 -0.13
C GLN A 155 11.74 23.70 -1.15
N GLU A 156 12.48 24.25 -2.10
CA GLU A 156 11.93 25.11 -3.15
C GLU A 156 11.16 24.33 -4.21
N GLU A 157 11.48 23.04 -4.38
CA GLU A 157 10.96 22.20 -5.45
C GLU A 157 10.37 20.90 -4.87
N THR A 158 9.13 20.59 -5.25
CA THR A 158 8.42 19.39 -4.78
C THR A 158 7.63 18.77 -5.92
N GLN A 159 7.79 17.46 -6.09
CA GLN A 159 7.00 16.67 -7.02
C GLN A 159 6.31 15.53 -6.29
N THR A 160 5.05 15.32 -6.64
CA THR A 160 4.23 14.24 -6.08
C THR A 160 3.78 13.30 -7.17
N LEU A 161 3.95 12.01 -6.94
CA LEU A 161 3.34 10.96 -7.75
C LEU A 161 2.30 10.25 -6.89
N THR A 162 1.10 10.07 -7.44
CA THR A 162 -0.01 9.48 -6.71
C THR A 162 -0.61 8.34 -7.50
N SER A 163 -0.74 7.18 -6.88
CA SER A 163 -1.51 6.05 -7.38
C SER A 163 -2.64 5.73 -6.43
N THR A 164 -3.81 5.41 -6.98
CA THR A 164 -5.01 5.14 -6.19
C THR A 164 -5.65 3.82 -6.60
N ILE A 165 -5.99 3.01 -5.60
CA ILE A 165 -6.63 1.70 -5.75
C ILE A 165 -7.90 1.72 -4.91
N GLY A 166 -9.05 1.52 -5.55
CA GLY A 166 -10.28 1.15 -4.87
C GLY A 166 -10.36 -0.36 -4.76
N PHE A 167 -10.74 -0.85 -3.59
CA PHE A 167 -10.91 -2.27 -3.30
C PHE A 167 -12.14 -2.47 -2.40
#